data_AF-A0A496PSY1-F1
#
_entry.id   AF-A0A496PSY1-F1
#
_cell.length_a   1.000
_cell.length_b   1.000
_cell.length_c   1.000
_cell.angle_alpha   90.00
_cell.angle_beta   90.00
_cell.angle_gamma   90.00
#
_symmetry.space_group_name_H-M   'P 1'
#
loop_
_entity.id
_entity.type
_entity.pdbx_description
1 polymer ?
#
loop_
_entity_poly.entity_id
_entity_poly.type
_entity_poly.pdbx_seq_one_letter_code
_entity_poly.pdbx_strand_id
1 'polypeptide(L)'
;MSQYEVLRTLEGVLESFLERVVLLKKNRLDVLEGINSLDDIAQSSTDGFEITDRIGEWFAEHNRWLTEDTLKTGDIEGISRLLSDIKTSFKTTEDSSPAKKKISSVIDRWDSLKGTLPDIKKTSQGSHKMVLKRGAEQVQEESIALFDQTLKRCLNMLARSSINKKHLLSALDDSLRTASIQKNKDALLLSAFAIYYLKQNGYKIEPYVKRLKEAERLLKGNKSDV
;
A
#
# COMPACT_ATOMS: atom_id res chain seq x y z
N MET A 1 26.86 35.66 -6.46
CA MET A 1 25.41 35.51 -6.38
C MET A 1 24.91 36.15 -5.11
N SER A 2 23.95 37.05 -5.23
CA SER A 2 23.27 37.67 -4.09
C SER A 2 22.35 36.66 -3.40
N GLN A 3 22.18 36.74 -2.08
CA GLN A 3 21.21 35.91 -1.34
C GLN A 3 19.80 36.02 -1.93
N TYR A 4 19.45 37.17 -2.49
CA TYR A 4 18.19 37.40 -3.19
C TYR A 4 18.02 36.55 -4.45
N GLU A 5 19.09 36.37 -5.24
CA GLU A 5 19.05 35.54 -6.47
C GLU A 5 18.87 34.05 -6.13
N VAL A 6 19.49 33.60 -5.03
CA VAL A 6 19.33 32.23 -4.53
C VAL A 6 17.90 31.97 -4.07
N LEU A 7 17.31 32.91 -3.31
CA LEU A 7 15.92 32.80 -2.86
C LEU A 7 14.93 32.78 -4.02
N ARG A 8 15.12 33.64 -5.03
CA ARG A 8 14.26 33.69 -6.22
C ARG A 8 14.36 32.42 -7.07
N THR A 9 15.55 31.83 -7.14
CA THR A 9 15.74 30.56 -7.84
C THR A 9 15.07 29.42 -7.08
N LEU A 10 15.16 29.41 -5.74
CA LEU A 10 14.50 28.43 -4.90
C LEU A 10 12.97 28.53 -4.99
N GLU A 11 12.44 29.75 -4.99
CA GLU A 11 11.01 30.02 -5.18
C GLU A 11 10.51 29.43 -6.51
N GLY A 12 11.18 29.72 -7.63
CA GLY A 12 10.79 29.16 -8.93
C GLY A 12 10.89 27.63 -9.00
N VAL A 13 11.87 27.02 -8.32
CA VAL A 13 11.96 25.55 -8.21
C VAL A 13 10.80 24.99 -7.39
N LEU A 14 10.42 25.65 -6.28
CA LEU A 14 9.29 25.25 -5.45
C LEU A 14 7.96 25.39 -6.19
N GLU A 15 7.74 26.49 -6.91
CA GLU A 15 6.55 26.68 -7.73
C GLU A 15 6.43 25.59 -8.82
N SER A 16 7.50 25.38 -9.59
CA SER A 16 7.50 24.33 -10.62
C SER A 16 7.31 22.93 -10.03
N PHE A 17 7.87 22.66 -8.85
CA PHE A 17 7.63 21.40 -8.15
C PHE A 17 6.16 21.26 -7.73
N LEU A 18 5.57 22.29 -7.14
CA LEU A 18 4.17 22.28 -6.72
C LEU A 18 3.23 22.09 -7.90
N GLU A 19 3.44 22.79 -9.01
CA GLU A 19 2.66 22.62 -10.24
C GLU A 19 2.70 21.17 -10.75
N ARG A 20 3.89 20.57 -10.80
CA ARG A 20 4.06 19.17 -11.22
C ARG A 20 3.36 18.21 -10.26
N VAL A 21 3.46 18.44 -8.95
CA VAL A 21 2.79 17.60 -7.96
C VAL A 21 1.27 17.71 -8.08
N VAL A 22 0.74 18.93 -8.27
CA VAL A 22 -0.70 19.16 -8.46
C VAL A 22 -1.18 18.46 -9.72
N LEU A 23 -0.46 18.58 -10.84
CA LEU A 23 -0.81 17.91 -12.10
C LEU A 23 -0.82 16.37 -11.95
N LEU A 24 0.22 15.81 -11.31
CA LEU A 24 0.29 14.36 -11.04
C LEU A 24 -0.85 13.88 -10.15
N LYS A 25 -1.22 14.68 -9.13
CA LYS A 25 -2.33 14.36 -8.24
C LYS A 25 -3.68 14.48 -8.93
N LYS A 26 -3.86 15.46 -9.82
CA LYS A 26 -5.07 15.63 -10.61
C LYS A 26 -5.29 14.44 -11.56
N ASN A 27 -4.25 14.03 -12.29
CA ASN A 27 -4.32 12.84 -13.14
C ASN A 27 -4.63 11.59 -12.32
N ARG A 28 -4.08 11.50 -11.10
CA ARG A 28 -4.39 10.37 -10.22
C ARG A 28 -5.84 10.40 -9.73
N LEU A 29 -6.39 11.57 -9.44
CA LEU A 29 -7.77 11.72 -9.00
C LEU A 29 -8.74 11.32 -10.13
N ASP A 30 -8.48 11.76 -11.36
CA ASP A 30 -9.22 11.37 -12.58
C ASP A 30 -9.31 9.84 -12.72
N VAL A 31 -8.19 9.14 -12.51
CA VAL A 31 -8.16 7.66 -12.51
C VAL A 31 -9.05 7.06 -11.43
N LEU A 32 -9.01 7.61 -10.20
CA LEU A 32 -9.82 7.09 -9.10
C LEU A 32 -11.31 7.37 -9.29
N GLU A 33 -11.66 8.54 -9.81
CA GLU A 33 -13.04 8.90 -10.14
C GLU A 33 -13.61 7.99 -11.23
N GLY A 34 -12.84 7.74 -12.29
CA GLY A 34 -13.28 6.81 -13.33
C GLY A 34 -13.41 5.36 -12.82
N ILE A 35 -12.54 4.90 -11.91
CA ILE A 35 -12.72 3.58 -11.25
C ILE A 35 -13.98 3.54 -10.39
N ASN A 36 -14.25 4.59 -9.61
CA ASN A 36 -15.46 4.66 -8.79
C ASN A 36 -16.72 4.65 -9.67
N SER A 37 -16.72 5.42 -10.77
CA SER A 37 -17.84 5.42 -11.72
C SER A 37 -18.07 4.04 -12.35
N LEU A 38 -17.01 3.27 -12.59
CA LEU A 38 -17.10 1.90 -13.09
C LEU A 38 -17.68 0.94 -12.03
N ASP A 39 -17.32 1.12 -10.77
CA ASP A 39 -17.89 0.36 -9.64
C ASP A 39 -19.38 0.68 -9.47
N ASP A 40 -19.78 1.94 -9.58
CA ASP A 40 -21.18 2.36 -9.56
C ASP A 40 -21.97 1.70 -10.70
N ILE A 41 -21.39 1.64 -11.91
CA ILE A 41 -21.99 0.93 -13.06
C ILE A 41 -22.15 -0.56 -12.74
N ALA A 42 -21.11 -1.20 -12.18
CA ALA A 42 -21.13 -2.62 -11.82
C ALA A 42 -22.19 -2.93 -10.74
N GLN A 43 -22.36 -2.05 -9.74
CA GLN A 43 -23.34 -2.22 -8.67
C GLN A 43 -24.78 -1.98 -9.13
N SER A 44 -25.00 -1.03 -10.05
CA SER A 44 -26.32 -0.73 -10.63
C SER A 44 -26.82 -1.77 -11.64
N SER A 45 -26.26 -2.98 -11.65
CA SER A 45 -26.41 -3.96 -12.73
C SER A 45 -27.76 -4.69 -12.82
N THR A 46 -28.79 -4.16 -12.15
CA THR A 46 -30.14 -4.75 -12.14
C THR A 46 -30.95 -4.41 -13.40
N ASP A 47 -30.65 -3.30 -14.09
CA ASP A 47 -31.35 -2.88 -15.32
C ASP A 47 -30.44 -2.97 -16.56
N GLY A 48 -30.47 -4.14 -17.23
CA GLY A 48 -29.52 -4.53 -18.26
C GLY A 48 -29.36 -3.62 -19.49
N PHE A 49 -30.36 -2.78 -19.80
CA PHE A 49 -30.29 -1.84 -20.94
C PHE A 49 -29.45 -0.60 -20.58
N GLU A 50 -29.64 -0.02 -19.40
CA GLU A 50 -28.92 1.18 -18.96
C GLU A 50 -27.43 0.94 -18.72
N ILE A 51 -27.06 -0.26 -18.27
CA ILE A 51 -25.65 -0.64 -18.06
C ILE A 51 -24.87 -0.55 -19.37
N THR A 52 -25.49 -0.98 -20.48
CA THR A 52 -24.87 -1.06 -21.80
C THR A 52 -24.45 0.32 -22.30
N ASP A 53 -25.29 1.33 -22.09
CA ASP A 53 -25.00 2.70 -22.50
C ASP A 53 -23.95 3.33 -21.58
N ARG A 54 -24.12 3.18 -20.26
CA ARG A 54 -23.20 3.74 -19.26
C ARG A 54 -21.78 3.17 -19.37
N ILE A 55 -21.64 1.87 -19.59
CA ILE A 55 -20.31 1.27 -19.80
C ILE A 55 -19.70 1.69 -21.14
N GLY A 56 -20.52 1.92 -22.17
CA GLY A 56 -20.08 2.45 -23.46
C GLY A 56 -19.53 3.86 -23.34
N GLU A 57 -20.24 4.73 -22.61
CA GLU A 57 -19.80 6.09 -22.29
C GLU A 57 -18.51 6.08 -21.47
N TRP A 58 -18.44 5.23 -20.44
CA TRP A 58 -17.24 5.06 -19.63
C TRP A 58 -16.02 4.68 -20.48
N PHE A 59 -16.16 3.73 -21.42
CA PHE A 59 -15.06 3.38 -22.32
C PHE A 59 -14.67 4.52 -23.25
N ALA A 60 -15.61 5.35 -23.68
CA ALA A 60 -15.33 6.49 -24.56
C ALA A 60 -14.50 7.56 -23.83
N GLU A 61 -14.86 7.88 -22.60
CA GLU A 61 -14.15 8.85 -21.76
C GLU A 61 -12.74 8.38 -21.37
N HIS A 62 -12.60 7.08 -21.07
CA HIS A 62 -11.39 6.52 -20.50
C HIS A 62 -10.51 5.76 -21.51
N ASN A 63 -10.81 5.86 -22.81
CA ASN A 63 -10.04 5.16 -23.87
C ASN A 63 -8.55 5.54 -23.87
N ARG A 64 -8.21 6.77 -23.46
CA ARG A 64 -6.83 7.26 -23.35
C ARG A 64 -5.97 6.47 -22.35
N TRP A 65 -6.59 5.87 -21.33
CA TRP A 65 -5.87 5.10 -20.32
C TRP A 65 -5.26 3.80 -20.85
N LEU A 66 -5.73 3.31 -22.01
CA LEU A 66 -5.10 2.19 -22.70
C LEU A 66 -3.76 2.55 -23.35
N THR A 67 -3.58 3.81 -23.72
CA THR A 67 -2.40 4.30 -24.44
C THR A 67 -1.40 5.01 -23.54
N GLU A 68 -1.86 5.58 -22.43
CA GLU A 68 -1.06 6.38 -21.51
C GLU A 68 -0.53 5.55 -20.33
N ASP A 69 0.70 5.80 -19.89
CA ASP A 69 1.33 5.19 -18.69
C ASP A 69 0.83 5.86 -17.39
N THR A 70 -0.47 6.11 -17.29
CA THR A 70 -1.12 6.76 -16.14
C THR A 70 -1.66 5.76 -15.13
N LEU A 71 -1.97 4.54 -15.58
CA LEU A 71 -2.51 3.47 -14.74
C LEU A 71 -1.41 2.69 -14.03
N LYS A 72 -1.55 2.48 -12.72
CA LYS A 72 -0.70 1.55 -11.98
C LYS A 72 -1.24 0.13 -12.16
N THR A 73 -0.39 -0.87 -11.94
CA THR A 73 -0.78 -2.29 -11.98
C THR A 73 -2.01 -2.61 -11.12
N GLY A 74 -2.10 -2.01 -9.93
CA GLY A 74 -3.26 -2.22 -9.05
C GLY A 74 -4.56 -1.61 -9.57
N ASP A 75 -4.48 -0.52 -10.35
CA ASP A 75 -5.67 0.09 -10.97
C ASP A 75 -6.18 -0.79 -12.11
N ILE A 76 -5.26 -1.30 -12.93
CA ILE A 76 -5.57 -2.22 -14.02
C ILE A 76 -6.23 -3.49 -13.47
N GLU A 77 -5.70 -4.04 -12.39
CA GLU A 77 -6.31 -5.19 -11.70
C GLU A 77 -7.71 -4.87 -11.16
N GLY A 78 -7.90 -3.68 -10.58
CA GLY A 78 -9.21 -3.21 -10.11
C GLY A 78 -10.23 -3.07 -11.24
N ILE A 79 -9.85 -2.42 -12.34
CA ILE A 79 -10.67 -2.24 -13.54
C ILE A 79 -11.02 -3.61 -14.16
N SER A 80 -10.03 -4.49 -14.38
CA SER A 80 -10.28 -5.83 -14.94
C SER A 80 -11.25 -6.65 -14.09
N ARG A 81 -11.18 -6.53 -12.76
CA ARG A 81 -12.12 -7.20 -11.86
C ARG A 81 -13.55 -6.67 -12.08
N LEU A 82 -13.74 -5.36 -12.03
CA LEU A 82 -15.06 -4.73 -12.24
C LEU A 82 -15.63 -5.04 -13.63
N LEU A 83 -14.80 -5.00 -14.67
CA LEU A 83 -15.20 -5.38 -16.02
C LEU A 83 -15.56 -6.87 -16.13
N SER A 84 -14.87 -7.75 -15.40
CA SER A 84 -15.22 -9.17 -15.34
C SER A 84 -16.58 -9.37 -14.67
N ASP A 85 -16.87 -8.64 -13.59
CA ASP A 85 -18.15 -8.69 -12.90
C ASP A 85 -19.29 -8.24 -13.83
N ILE A 86 -19.12 -7.11 -14.52
CA ILE A 86 -20.05 -6.62 -15.56
C ILE A 86 -20.21 -7.65 -16.70
N LYS A 87 -19.12 -8.28 -17.14
CA LYS A 87 -19.17 -9.31 -18.18
C LYS A 87 -19.98 -10.53 -17.73
N THR A 88 -19.87 -10.91 -16.45
CA THR A 88 -20.64 -12.04 -15.90
C THR A 88 -22.13 -11.71 -15.83
N SER A 89 -22.51 -10.48 -15.47
CA SER A 89 -23.91 -10.07 -15.43
C SER A 89 -24.57 -10.07 -16.82
N PHE A 90 -23.80 -9.80 -17.89
CA PHE A 90 -24.30 -9.89 -19.26
C PHE A 90 -24.55 -11.33 -19.75
N LYS A 91 -23.85 -12.33 -19.21
CA LYS A 91 -23.99 -13.74 -19.64
C LYS A 91 -25.26 -14.41 -19.11
N THR A 92 -25.88 -13.86 -18.07
CA THR A 92 -27.05 -14.47 -17.43
C THR A 92 -28.35 -14.28 -18.23
N THR A 93 -28.38 -13.39 -19.23
CA THR A 93 -29.54 -13.23 -20.12
C THR A 93 -29.34 -13.98 -21.43
N GLU A 94 -30.15 -15.02 -21.71
CA GLU A 94 -30.03 -15.89 -22.90
C GLU A 94 -30.16 -15.14 -24.24
N ASP A 95 -30.82 -13.98 -24.27
CA ASP A 95 -30.87 -13.08 -25.43
C ASP A 95 -29.79 -11.98 -25.36
N SER A 96 -28.55 -12.33 -25.74
CA SER A 96 -27.47 -11.34 -25.82
C SER A 96 -27.68 -10.38 -27.01
N SER A 97 -28.11 -9.16 -26.69
CA SER A 97 -28.24 -8.07 -27.68
C SER A 97 -26.90 -7.80 -28.38
N PRO A 98 -26.91 -7.29 -29.63
CA PRO A 98 -25.69 -6.93 -30.36
C PRO A 98 -24.77 -5.96 -29.57
N ALA A 99 -25.37 -5.07 -28.78
CA ALA A 99 -24.66 -4.13 -27.93
C ALA A 99 -23.88 -4.84 -26.80
N LYS A 100 -24.48 -5.82 -26.12
CA LYS A 100 -23.80 -6.64 -25.10
C LYS A 100 -22.59 -7.39 -25.68
N LYS A 101 -22.71 -7.90 -26.92
CA LYS A 101 -21.60 -8.57 -27.62
C LYS A 101 -20.46 -7.60 -27.93
N LYS A 102 -20.79 -6.37 -28.36
CA LYS A 102 -19.80 -5.31 -28.62
C LYS A 102 -19.07 -4.89 -27.36
N ILE A 103 -19.76 -4.75 -26.24
CA ILE A 103 -19.12 -4.41 -24.96
C ILE A 103 -18.25 -5.57 -24.47
N SER A 104 -18.73 -6.80 -24.59
CA SER A 104 -17.95 -7.98 -24.23
C SER A 104 -16.63 -8.06 -25.00
N SER A 105 -16.63 -7.73 -26.30
CA SER A 105 -15.40 -7.69 -27.10
C SER A 105 -14.47 -6.53 -26.72
N VAL A 106 -15.01 -5.39 -26.28
CA VAL A 106 -14.20 -4.29 -25.73
C VAL A 106 -13.56 -4.70 -24.39
N ILE A 107 -14.30 -5.38 -23.51
CA ILE A 107 -13.77 -5.93 -22.26
C ILE A 107 -12.64 -6.93 -22.55
N ASP A 108 -12.84 -7.83 -23.51
CA ASP A 108 -11.80 -8.79 -23.93
C ASP A 108 -10.55 -8.11 -24.48
N ARG A 109 -10.72 -7.01 -25.22
CA ARG A 109 -9.60 -6.17 -25.69
C ARG A 109 -8.83 -5.56 -24.51
N TRP A 110 -9.53 -5.07 -23.49
CA TRP A 110 -8.92 -4.54 -22.26
C TRP A 110 -8.12 -5.60 -21.50
N ASP A 111 -8.67 -6.80 -21.33
CA ASP A 111 -7.97 -7.88 -20.64
C ASP A 111 -6.75 -8.39 -21.43
N SER A 112 -6.82 -8.40 -22.77
CA SER A 112 -5.70 -8.80 -23.63
C SER A 112 -4.51 -7.84 -23.53
N LEU A 113 -4.78 -6.54 -23.26
CA LEU A 113 -3.75 -5.52 -23.08
C LEU A 113 -2.96 -5.68 -21.78
N LYS A 114 -3.53 -6.37 -20.78
CA LYS A 114 -2.80 -6.76 -19.57
C LYS A 114 -1.55 -7.61 -19.88
N GLY A 115 -1.59 -8.38 -20.97
CA GLY A 115 -0.48 -9.22 -21.43
C GLY A 115 0.49 -8.52 -22.41
N THR A 116 0.09 -7.38 -22.99
CA THR A 116 0.88 -6.63 -23.99
C THR A 116 1.48 -5.34 -23.47
N LEU A 117 1.13 -4.92 -22.25
CA LEU A 117 1.92 -3.92 -21.53
C LEU A 117 3.37 -4.38 -21.59
N PRO A 118 4.29 -3.58 -22.19
CA PRO A 118 5.68 -3.96 -22.26
C PRO A 118 6.08 -4.27 -20.83
N ASP A 119 6.53 -5.50 -20.63
CA ASP A 119 7.12 -5.97 -19.40
C ASP A 119 8.01 -4.82 -18.91
N ILE A 120 7.53 -4.01 -17.94
CA ILE A 120 8.27 -2.90 -17.35
C ILE A 120 9.33 -3.58 -16.50
N LYS A 121 10.25 -4.21 -17.21
CA LYS A 121 11.50 -4.73 -16.74
C LYS A 121 12.24 -3.50 -16.27
N LYS A 122 12.22 -3.32 -14.96
CA LYS A 122 13.47 -3.14 -14.22
C LYS A 122 14.30 -1.91 -14.62
N THR A 123 13.69 -0.73 -14.72
CA THR A 123 14.41 0.53 -14.51
C THR A 123 14.07 1.20 -13.18
N SER A 124 13.30 0.55 -12.32
CA SER A 124 13.25 0.88 -10.88
C SER A 124 14.46 0.27 -10.17
N GLN A 125 15.59 0.92 -10.32
CA GLN A 125 16.72 0.80 -9.42
C GLN A 125 16.22 1.14 -8.00
N GLY A 126 16.09 0.14 -7.13
CA GLY A 126 16.10 0.35 -5.67
C GLY A 126 14.79 0.36 -4.89
N SER A 127 13.74 -0.39 -5.25
CA SER A 127 12.77 -0.82 -4.23
C SER A 127 12.67 -2.34 -4.22
N HIS A 128 13.46 -2.98 -3.36
CA HIS A 128 13.30 -4.39 -3.03
C HIS A 128 11.86 -4.61 -2.52
N LYS A 129 10.98 -5.03 -3.41
CA LYS A 129 9.70 -5.64 -3.01
C LYS A 129 10.10 -6.95 -2.34
N MET A 130 10.11 -6.94 -1.02
CA MET A 130 10.34 -8.13 -0.21
C MET A 130 9.13 -9.04 -0.39
N VAL A 131 9.12 -9.78 -1.51
CA VAL A 131 8.19 -10.89 -1.69
C VAL A 131 8.63 -11.95 -0.69
N LEU A 132 7.92 -12.03 0.44
CA LEU A 132 8.04 -13.14 1.36
C LEU A 132 7.59 -14.38 0.57
N LYS A 133 8.55 -15.08 -0.05
CA LYS A 133 8.37 -16.43 -0.56
C LYS A 133 8.19 -17.37 0.64
N ARG A 134 7.11 -17.20 1.40
CA ARG A 134 6.70 -18.17 2.40
C ARG A 134 6.03 -19.30 1.63
N GLY A 135 6.62 -20.50 1.69
CA GLY A 135 5.91 -21.72 1.28
C GLY A 135 4.65 -21.88 2.12
N ALA A 136 3.72 -22.72 1.67
CA ALA A 136 2.48 -23.01 2.40
C ALA A 136 2.80 -23.30 3.87
N GLU A 137 2.37 -22.41 4.77
CA GLU A 137 2.62 -22.57 6.19
C GLU A 137 1.83 -23.77 6.68
N GLN A 138 2.50 -24.71 7.35
CA GLN A 138 1.80 -25.66 8.20
C GLN A 138 1.06 -24.82 9.23
N VAL A 139 -0.27 -24.78 9.12
CA VAL A 139 -1.14 -24.02 10.01
C VAL A 139 -0.99 -24.61 11.40
N GLN A 140 -0.13 -24.02 12.23
CA GLN A 140 -0.17 -24.23 13.67
C GLN A 140 -1.45 -23.55 14.15
N GLU A 141 -2.42 -24.36 14.58
CA GLU A 141 -3.81 -23.96 14.91
C GLU A 141 -3.91 -22.89 16.02
N GLU A 142 -2.80 -22.51 16.66
CA GLU A 142 -2.77 -21.56 17.79
C GLU A 142 -1.98 -20.27 17.51
N SER A 143 -1.55 -20.02 16.28
CA SER A 143 -0.68 -18.86 15.95
C SER A 143 -1.27 -17.50 16.34
N ILE A 144 -2.58 -17.31 16.18
CA ILE A 144 -3.29 -16.07 16.54
C ILE A 144 -3.36 -15.91 18.07
N ALA A 145 -3.61 -16.99 18.82
CA ALA A 145 -3.68 -16.94 20.28
C ALA A 145 -2.32 -16.59 20.90
N LEU A 146 -1.24 -17.16 20.37
CA LEU A 146 0.14 -16.83 20.78
C LEU A 146 0.50 -15.38 20.47
N PHE A 147 0.03 -14.87 19.33
CA PHE A 147 0.20 -13.47 18.97
C PHE A 147 -0.54 -12.54 19.94
N ASP A 148 -1.82 -12.81 20.24
CA ASP A 148 -2.61 -12.03 21.19
C ASP A 148 -1.98 -12.03 22.60
N GLN A 149 -1.52 -13.19 23.07
CA GLN A 149 -0.81 -13.28 24.36
C GLN A 149 0.47 -12.44 24.37
N THR A 150 1.21 -12.42 23.26
CA THR A 150 2.45 -11.63 23.13
C THR A 150 2.14 -10.13 23.10
N LEU A 151 1.07 -9.73 22.41
CA LEU A 151 0.60 -8.34 22.43
C LEU A 151 0.18 -7.91 23.84
N LYS A 152 -0.60 -8.73 24.55
CA LYS A 152 -0.99 -8.46 25.94
C LYS A 152 0.22 -8.26 26.86
N ARG A 153 1.25 -9.10 26.71
CA ARG A 153 2.52 -8.94 27.46
C ARG A 153 3.21 -7.61 27.13
N CYS A 154 3.29 -7.25 25.84
CA CYS A 154 3.87 -5.98 25.42
C CYS A 154 3.09 -4.78 25.95
N LEU A 155 1.75 -4.82 25.90
CA LEU A 155 0.88 -3.75 26.40
C LEU A 155 1.00 -3.58 27.91
N ASN A 156 1.01 -4.68 28.67
CA ASN A 156 1.19 -4.63 30.12
C ASN A 156 2.54 -4.03 30.51
N MET A 157 3.58 -4.35 29.76
CA MET A 157 4.91 -3.79 30.00
C MET A 157 4.97 -2.31 29.62
N LEU A 158 4.36 -1.90 28.50
CA LEU A 158 4.24 -0.49 28.14
C LEU A 158 3.49 0.30 29.21
N ALA A 159 2.37 -0.24 29.70
CA ALA A 159 1.57 0.37 30.76
C ALA A 159 2.39 0.57 32.05
N ARG A 160 3.24 -0.40 32.42
CA ARG A 160 4.17 -0.27 33.56
C ARG A 160 5.24 0.79 33.31
N SER A 161 5.81 0.83 32.11
CA SER A 161 6.83 1.81 31.73
C SER A 161 6.26 3.22 31.57
N SER A 162 4.95 3.38 31.35
CA SER A 162 4.30 4.68 31.17
C SER A 162 3.79 5.33 32.47
N ILE A 163 3.70 4.59 33.58
CA ILE A 163 3.10 5.07 34.85
C ILE A 163 3.64 6.45 35.28
N ASN A 164 4.93 6.69 35.12
CA ASN A 164 5.59 7.92 35.55
C ASN A 164 6.11 8.77 34.38
N LYS A 165 5.68 8.50 33.14
CA LYS A 165 6.26 9.09 31.94
C LYS A 165 5.21 9.70 31.03
N LYS A 166 5.37 10.99 30.75
CA LYS A 166 4.48 11.75 29.85
C LYS A 166 4.75 11.49 28.37
N HIS A 167 5.95 10.98 28.02
CA HIS A 167 6.37 10.82 26.63
C HIS A 167 6.73 9.37 26.29
N LEU A 168 6.27 8.92 25.12
CA LEU A 168 6.54 7.59 24.57
C LEU A 168 8.05 7.34 24.39
N LEU A 169 8.82 8.37 24.05
CA LEU A 169 10.29 8.26 23.91
C LEU A 169 10.96 7.84 25.22
N SER A 170 10.49 8.35 26.35
CA SER A 170 11.01 7.96 27.66
C SER A 170 10.66 6.50 27.97
N ALA A 171 9.47 6.03 27.60
CA ALA A 171 9.08 4.63 27.77
C ALA A 171 9.90 3.71 26.83
N LEU A 172 10.17 4.16 25.60
CA LEU A 172 11.05 3.48 24.65
C LEU A 172 12.48 3.33 25.20
N ASP A 173 13.03 4.38 25.82
CA ASP A 173 14.37 4.33 26.41
C ASP A 173 14.50 3.29 27.52
N ASP A 174 13.48 3.19 28.38
CA ASP A 174 13.45 2.16 29.42
C ASP A 174 13.27 0.77 28.84
N SER A 175 12.42 0.63 27.82
CA SER A 175 12.20 -0.64 27.15
C SER A 175 13.48 -1.13 26.46
N LEU A 176 14.22 -0.23 25.80
CA LEU A 176 15.53 -0.54 25.21
C LEU A 176 16.57 -0.88 26.28
N ARG A 177 16.62 -0.12 27.38
CA ARG A 177 17.52 -0.41 28.50
C ARG A 177 17.22 -1.77 29.12
N THR A 178 15.94 -2.09 29.30
CA THR A 178 15.46 -3.38 29.82
C THR A 178 15.82 -4.51 28.85
N ALA A 179 15.64 -4.31 27.55
CA ALA A 179 16.02 -5.26 26.52
C ALA A 179 17.53 -5.55 26.53
N SER A 180 18.37 -4.51 26.66
CA SER A 180 19.83 -4.65 26.69
C SER A 180 20.35 -5.28 27.99
N ILE A 181 19.85 -4.82 29.15
CA ILE A 181 20.36 -5.27 30.47
C ILE A 181 19.79 -6.64 30.84
N GLN A 182 18.47 -6.80 30.75
CA GLN A 182 17.78 -8.01 31.21
C GLN A 182 17.65 -9.07 30.12
N LYS A 183 18.11 -8.77 28.89
CA LYS A 183 17.98 -9.67 27.73
C LYS A 183 16.53 -10.13 27.50
N ASN A 184 15.57 -9.24 27.77
CA ASN A 184 14.16 -9.57 27.65
C ASN A 184 13.68 -9.41 26.20
N LYS A 185 13.21 -10.51 25.59
CA LYS A 185 12.70 -10.54 24.21
C LYS A 185 11.44 -9.71 24.04
N ASP A 186 10.56 -9.69 25.03
CA ASP A 186 9.32 -8.92 24.97
C ASP A 186 9.65 -7.42 24.97
N ALA A 187 10.66 -7.00 25.76
CA ALA A 187 11.15 -5.62 25.79
C ALA A 187 11.77 -5.18 24.47
N LEU A 188 12.47 -6.08 23.78
CA LEU A 188 12.97 -5.83 22.44
C LEU A 188 11.81 -5.64 21.45
N LEU A 189 10.79 -6.49 21.50
CA LEU A 189 9.64 -6.45 20.62
C LEU A 189 8.81 -5.17 20.83
N LEU A 190 8.55 -4.79 22.08
CA LEU A 190 7.89 -3.52 22.41
C LEU A 190 8.67 -2.32 21.87
N SER A 191 10.00 -2.33 22.03
CA SER A 191 10.86 -1.27 21.51
C SER A 191 10.76 -1.15 19.99
N ALA A 192 10.70 -2.28 19.27
CA ALA A 192 10.50 -2.30 17.83
C ALA A 192 9.15 -1.71 17.41
N PHE A 193 8.06 -2.06 18.10
CA PHE A 193 6.73 -1.49 17.83
C PHE A 193 6.68 0.02 18.08
N ALA A 194 7.24 0.49 19.19
CA ALA A 194 7.29 1.91 19.51
C ALA A 194 8.12 2.70 18.47
N ILE A 195 9.25 2.16 18.02
CA ILE A 195 10.07 2.75 16.95
C ILE A 195 9.30 2.82 15.63
N TYR A 196 8.58 1.75 15.26
CA TYR A 196 7.77 1.72 14.05
C TYR A 196 6.67 2.78 14.06
N TYR A 197 5.93 2.90 15.18
CA TYR A 197 4.92 3.93 15.35
C TYR A 197 5.50 5.34 15.25
N LEU A 198 6.62 5.61 15.91
CA LEU A 198 7.30 6.90 15.85
C LEU A 198 7.76 7.25 14.42
N LYS A 199 8.22 6.25 13.65
CA LYS A 199 8.59 6.42 12.23
C LYS A 199 7.39 6.86 11.38
N GLN A 200 6.23 6.22 11.57
CA GLN A 200 5.02 6.55 10.83
C GLN A 200 4.55 7.99 11.09
N ASN A 201 4.82 8.52 12.29
CA ASN A 201 4.49 9.88 12.68
C ASN A 201 5.60 10.90 12.38
N GLY A 202 6.62 10.53 11.58
CA GLY A 202 7.65 11.47 11.11
C GLY A 202 8.75 11.80 12.14
N TYR A 203 8.86 11.06 13.25
CA TYR A 203 9.92 11.29 14.24
C TYR A 203 11.28 10.78 13.74
N LYS A 204 12.35 11.48 14.13
CA LYS A 204 13.75 11.05 13.89
C LYS A 204 14.12 9.91 14.85
N ILE A 205 14.07 8.68 14.35
CA ILE A 205 14.25 7.44 15.16
C ILE A 205 15.61 6.75 14.99
N GLU A 206 16.51 7.29 14.15
CA GLU A 206 17.82 6.70 13.83
C GLU A 206 18.66 6.25 15.03
N PRO A 207 18.81 7.04 16.13
CA PRO A 207 19.59 6.59 17.28
C PRO A 207 18.96 5.39 17.99
N TYR A 208 17.63 5.32 18.06
CA TYR A 208 16.90 4.22 18.68
C TYR A 208 16.99 2.94 17.85
N VAL A 209 16.99 3.05 16.52
CA VAL A 209 17.18 1.91 15.62
C VAL A 209 18.57 1.31 15.79
N LYS A 210 19.62 2.13 15.94
CA LYS A 210 20.98 1.64 16.20
C LYS A 210 21.05 0.86 17.52
N ARG A 211 20.51 1.42 18.60
CA ARG A 211 20.45 0.77 19.93
C ARG A 211 19.62 -0.51 19.91
N LEU A 212 18.51 -0.55 19.17
CA LEU A 212 17.71 -1.77 18.99
C LEU A 212 18.52 -2.88 18.31
N LYS A 213 19.27 -2.55 17.25
CA LYS A 213 20.13 -3.52 16.55
C LYS A 213 21.27 -4.03 17.43
N GLU A 214 21.83 -3.19 18.28
CA GLU A 214 22.85 -3.59 19.27
C GLU A 214 22.27 -4.56 20.30
N ALA A 215 21.10 -4.24 20.86
CA ALA A 215 20.39 -5.13 21.78
C ALA A 215 20.02 -6.47 21.13
N GLU A 216 19.60 -6.46 19.86
CA GLU A 216 19.32 -7.67 19.09
C GLU A 216 20.58 -8.53 18.87
N ARG A 217 21.72 -7.91 18.56
CA ARG A 217 23.01 -8.62 18.42
C ARG A 217 23.43 -9.29 19.72
N LEU A 218 23.29 -8.61 20.86
CA LEU A 218 23.58 -9.17 22.18
C LEU A 218 22.67 -10.36 22.53
N LEU A 219 21.44 -10.36 22.03
CA LEU A 219 20.50 -11.47 22.21
C LEU A 219 20.78 -12.65 21.27
N LYS A 220 21.25 -12.39 20.05
CA LYS A 220 21.57 -13.43 19.06
C LYS A 220 22.94 -14.09 19.30
N GLY A 221 23.93 -13.35 19.77
CA GLY A 221 25.29 -13.87 20.02
C GLY A 221 25.32 -15.07 20.98
N ASN A 222 24.37 -15.17 21.90
CA ASN A 222 24.26 -16.30 22.84
C ASN A 222 23.59 -17.57 22.24
N LYS A 223 23.08 -17.52 21.01
CA LYS A 223 22.46 -18.69 20.35
C LYS A 223 23.43 -19.49 19.47
N SER A 224 24.64 -18.98 19.25
CA SER A 224 25.65 -19.56 18.35
C SER A 224 26.69 -20.45 19.04
N ASP A 225 26.66 -20.52 20.38
CA ASP A 225 27.60 -21.32 21.20
C ASP A 225 26.92 -22.49 21.93
N VAL A 226 25.79 -23.01 21.40
CA VAL A 226 25.13 -24.24 21.88
C VAL A 226 24.81 -25.16 20.72
#